data_AF-A0A1H0VY66-F1
#
_entry.id   AF-A0A1H0VY66-F1
#
_cell.length_a   1.000
_cell.length_b   1.000
_cell.length_c   1.000
_cell.angle_alpha   90.00
_cell.angle_beta   90.00
_cell.angle_gamma   90.00
#
_symmetry.space_group_name_H-M   'P 1'
#
loop_
_entity.id
_entity.type
_entity.pdbx_description
1 polymer ?
#
loop_
_entity_poly.entity_id
_entity_poly.type
_entity_poly.pdbx_seq_one_letter_code
_entity_poly.pdbx_strand_id
1 'polypeptide(L)'
;MAFNSDLKSHTPEELPADNGVAEAPRNEEPGSGEKSKAVFTVSEDVDTNPAVLDPEDGGTAILPDVEEYEQILQELRHAKTEQAVADRRNHKLSLDKVTFGITGVIAIAFVIWGFVGRDSLSATSTGALNWVMEYTGWLFMLLASLFVVFVLWLALGKFGNIPLGKDGEKPEFRTVSWVAMMFAAGMGIGLMFYGVAEPLYHYISPPPGTVEGRTPAAIQTAMATSIFHWTLHPWAMYAVVGIAMAYGTYRLGRRHQPGPHHPPVRHRCAAGAQRR
;
A
#
# COMPACT_ATOMS: atom_id res chain seq x y z
N MET A 1 54.57 -6.29 5.14
CA MET A 1 53.24 -6.13 5.76
C MET A 1 52.47 -7.42 5.52
N ALA A 2 52.10 -8.08 6.62
CA ALA A 2 51.62 -9.46 6.62
C ALA A 2 50.23 -9.61 5.99
N PHE A 3 50.10 -10.64 5.16
CA PHE A 3 48.85 -11.19 4.65
C PHE A 3 48.11 -11.88 5.80
N ASN A 4 46.86 -11.49 6.05
CA ASN A 4 46.01 -12.14 7.02
C ASN A 4 45.19 -13.23 6.30
N SER A 5 45.49 -14.49 6.60
CA SER A 5 44.80 -15.66 6.08
C SER A 5 44.04 -16.33 7.23
N ASP A 6 42.77 -15.98 7.40
CA ASP A 6 41.84 -16.74 8.25
C ASP A 6 40.40 -16.55 7.72
N LEU A 7 40.05 -17.37 6.73
CA LEU A 7 38.69 -17.55 6.24
C LEU A 7 38.33 -19.03 6.50
N LYS A 8 37.66 -19.30 7.62
CA LYS A 8 36.95 -20.57 7.83
C LYS A 8 35.58 -20.48 7.15
N SER A 9 35.39 -21.31 6.14
CA SER A 9 34.11 -21.59 5.49
C SER A 9 33.22 -22.40 6.42
N HIS A 10 32.05 -21.86 6.79
CA HIS A 10 30.98 -22.64 7.39
C HIS A 10 30.09 -23.21 6.27
N THR A 11 30.18 -24.52 6.08
CA THR A 11 29.23 -25.33 5.30
C THR A 11 27.97 -25.56 6.17
N PRO A 12 26.74 -25.47 5.64
CA PRO A 12 25.56 -25.93 6.37
C PRO A 12 25.56 -27.46 6.48
N GLU A 13 25.49 -27.94 7.70
CA GLU A 13 25.36 -29.35 8.08
C GLU A 13 23.96 -29.87 7.70
N GLU A 14 23.93 -30.98 7.00
CA GLU A 14 22.75 -31.68 6.51
C GLU A 14 22.07 -32.41 7.68
N LEU A 15 20.81 -32.08 7.97
CA LEU A 15 20.02 -32.75 9.01
C LEU A 15 19.59 -34.15 8.55
N PRO A 16 19.83 -35.22 9.35
CA PRO A 16 19.41 -36.56 8.99
C PRO A 16 17.89 -36.73 9.11
N ALA A 17 17.33 -37.47 8.15
CA ALA A 17 15.96 -37.96 8.15
C ALA A 17 15.70 -38.88 9.36
N ASP A 18 14.70 -38.53 10.17
CA ASP A 18 14.11 -39.43 11.15
C ASP A 18 12.77 -39.94 10.62
N ASN A 19 12.71 -41.26 10.50
CA ASN A 19 11.56 -42.07 10.13
C ASN A 19 11.00 -42.69 11.43
N GLY A 20 9.79 -42.33 11.86
CA GLY A 20 9.27 -42.93 13.10
C GLY A 20 7.87 -42.51 13.60
N VAL A 21 6.85 -42.68 12.75
CA VAL A 21 5.42 -43.03 13.02
C VAL A 21 4.80 -42.81 14.41
N ALA A 22 3.70 -42.03 14.46
CA ALA A 22 2.49 -42.31 15.26
C ALA A 22 1.24 -41.61 14.67
N GLU A 23 0.60 -42.30 13.73
CA GLU A 23 -0.85 -42.50 13.50
C GLU A 23 -1.87 -41.37 13.83
N ALA A 24 -2.48 -40.81 12.78
CA ALA A 24 -3.75 -40.05 12.85
C ALA A 24 -4.87 -40.88 12.18
N PRO A 25 -6.10 -40.91 12.71
CA PRO A 25 -7.15 -41.76 12.16
C PRO A 25 -7.64 -41.24 10.80
N ARG A 26 -7.78 -42.19 9.87
CA ARG A 26 -8.47 -42.06 8.57
C ARG A 26 -9.94 -41.74 8.80
N ASN A 27 -10.39 -40.63 8.25
CA ASN A 27 -11.83 -40.38 8.07
C ASN A 27 -12.21 -40.91 6.68
N GLU A 28 -13.10 -41.90 6.69
CA GLU A 28 -13.73 -42.50 5.53
C GLU A 28 -14.62 -41.48 4.81
N GLU A 29 -14.59 -41.49 3.47
CA GLU A 29 -15.63 -40.85 2.66
C GLU A 29 -16.95 -41.62 2.80
N PRO A 30 -18.09 -40.92 2.65
CA PRO A 30 -19.19 -41.53 1.93
C PRO A 30 -19.60 -40.64 0.73
N GLY A 31 -19.43 -41.21 -0.46
CA GLY A 31 -20.55 -41.68 -1.26
C GLY A 31 -21.64 -40.67 -1.62
N SER A 32 -21.56 -40.21 -2.87
CA SER A 32 -22.62 -39.58 -3.65
C SER A 32 -23.88 -40.46 -3.82
N GLY A 33 -25.04 -39.79 -3.75
CA GLY A 33 -26.37 -40.25 -4.22
C GLY A 33 -27.44 -39.96 -3.16
N GLU A 34 -28.65 -39.46 -3.40
CA GLU A 34 -29.36 -38.89 -4.53
C GLU A 34 -30.67 -38.30 -3.94
N LYS A 35 -31.08 -37.10 -4.40
CA LYS A 35 -32.44 -36.49 -4.42
C LYS A 35 -33.49 -36.89 -3.35
N SER A 36 -34.04 -35.89 -2.66
CA SER A 36 -35.51 -35.64 -2.70
C SER A 36 -35.87 -34.23 -2.22
N LYS A 37 -36.74 -33.56 -3.00
CA LYS A 37 -37.49 -32.36 -2.62
C LYS A 37 -38.53 -32.73 -1.55
N ALA A 38 -38.61 -31.96 -0.47
CA ALA A 38 -39.88 -31.74 0.21
C ALA A 38 -39.85 -30.37 0.91
N VAL A 39 -40.66 -29.47 0.37
CA VAL A 39 -41.22 -28.33 1.10
C VAL A 39 -42.14 -28.92 2.17
N PHE A 40 -41.95 -28.56 3.44
CA PHE A 40 -42.98 -28.73 4.45
C PHE A 40 -42.96 -27.54 5.42
N THR A 41 -43.99 -26.73 5.26
CA THR A 41 -44.64 -25.85 6.23
C THR A 41 -44.54 -26.34 7.67
N VAL A 42 -44.03 -25.51 8.56
CA VAL A 42 -44.31 -25.63 10.00
C VAL A 42 -45.53 -24.74 10.27
N SER A 43 -46.66 -25.40 10.47
CA SER A 43 -47.86 -24.82 11.08
C SER A 43 -47.57 -24.38 12.51
N GLU A 44 -48.21 -23.27 12.88
CA GLU A 44 -48.53 -22.87 14.25
C GLU A 44 -48.99 -24.06 15.10
N ASP A 45 -48.57 -24.06 16.37
CA ASP A 45 -49.41 -24.35 17.55
C ASP A 45 -48.51 -24.49 18.81
N VAL A 46 -48.08 -23.37 19.41
CA VAL A 46 -47.79 -23.31 20.86
C VAL A 46 -48.24 -21.96 21.40
N ASP A 47 -49.48 -21.98 21.85
CA ASP A 47 -50.13 -21.17 22.87
C ASP A 47 -49.49 -19.81 23.24
N THR A 48 -50.13 -18.75 22.76
CA THR A 48 -49.95 -17.41 23.30
C THR A 48 -50.76 -17.31 24.58
N ASN A 49 -50.14 -17.60 25.72
CA ASN A 49 -50.65 -17.06 26.98
C ASN A 49 -49.83 -15.80 27.33
N PRO A 50 -50.42 -14.59 27.32
CA PRO A 50 -49.74 -13.41 27.80
C PRO A 50 -49.53 -13.63 29.30
N ALA A 51 -48.29 -13.88 29.71
CA ALA A 51 -47.96 -13.94 31.12
C ALA A 51 -48.46 -12.65 31.76
N VAL A 52 -49.48 -12.84 32.59
CA VAL A 52 -50.09 -11.86 33.47
C VAL A 52 -48.94 -11.14 34.17
N LEU A 53 -48.86 -9.82 33.95
CA LEU A 53 -48.08 -8.95 34.82
C LEU A 53 -48.85 -8.87 36.14
N ASP A 54 -48.57 -9.82 37.03
CA ASP A 54 -48.96 -9.70 38.43
C ASP A 54 -48.26 -8.46 39.01
N PRO A 55 -48.99 -7.49 39.60
CA PRO A 55 -48.39 -6.26 40.12
C PRO A 55 -47.76 -6.42 41.52
N GLU A 56 -47.49 -7.65 41.96
CA GLU A 56 -47.08 -7.95 43.34
C GLU A 56 -45.95 -8.99 43.38
N ASP A 57 -44.80 -8.64 42.79
CA ASP A 57 -43.53 -9.09 43.37
C ASP A 57 -42.54 -7.93 43.30
N GLY A 58 -42.15 -7.44 44.46
CA GLY A 58 -41.06 -6.49 44.65
C GLY A 58 -39.71 -7.15 44.38
N GLY A 59 -39.59 -7.87 43.27
CA GLY A 59 -38.36 -8.40 42.73
C GLY A 59 -37.53 -7.24 42.23
N THR A 60 -36.75 -6.63 43.13
CA THR A 60 -35.57 -5.86 42.77
C THR A 60 -34.89 -6.57 41.61
N ALA A 61 -34.82 -5.94 40.45
CA ALA A 61 -33.89 -6.36 39.42
C ALA A 61 -32.52 -6.40 40.11
N ILE A 62 -32.07 -7.60 40.50
CA ILE A 62 -30.76 -7.81 41.09
C ILE A 62 -29.83 -7.57 39.92
N LEU A 63 -29.45 -6.30 39.76
CA LEU A 63 -28.34 -5.96 38.89
C LEU A 63 -27.15 -6.72 39.47
N PRO A 64 -26.43 -7.50 38.66
CA PRO A 64 -25.19 -8.13 39.09
C PRO A 64 -24.29 -7.05 39.71
N ASP A 65 -23.48 -7.44 40.68
CA ASP A 65 -22.60 -6.47 41.32
C ASP A 65 -21.69 -5.80 40.28
N VAL A 66 -21.18 -4.61 40.61
CA VAL A 66 -20.39 -3.80 39.66
C VAL A 66 -19.14 -4.56 39.18
N GLU A 67 -18.62 -5.47 40.00
CA GLU A 67 -17.46 -6.31 39.70
C GLU A 67 -17.79 -7.36 38.62
N GLU A 68 -18.94 -8.03 38.76
CA GLU A 68 -19.45 -9.03 37.83
C GLU A 68 -19.85 -8.40 36.49
N TYR A 69 -20.41 -7.19 36.49
CA TYR A 69 -20.68 -6.45 35.26
C TYR A 69 -19.39 -6.06 34.50
N GLU A 70 -18.37 -5.58 35.22
CA GLU A 70 -17.05 -5.30 34.63
C GLU A 70 -16.41 -6.57 34.07
N GLN A 71 -16.55 -7.70 34.76
CA GLN A 71 -16.06 -9.01 34.31
C GLN A 71 -16.75 -9.47 33.01
N ILE A 72 -18.07 -9.35 32.94
CA ILE A 72 -18.85 -9.65 31.72
C ILE A 72 -18.44 -8.72 30.56
N LEU A 73 -18.23 -7.43 30.82
CA LEU A 73 -17.77 -6.47 29.80
C LEU A 73 -16.35 -6.78 29.30
N GLN A 74 -15.47 -7.28 30.17
CA GLN A 74 -14.14 -7.72 29.78
C GLN A 74 -14.19 -8.96 28.89
N GLU A 75 -14.97 -9.98 29.26
CA GLU A 75 -15.16 -11.19 28.45
C GLU A 75 -15.71 -10.87 27.05
N LEU A 76 -16.74 -10.02 26.97
CA LEU A 76 -17.30 -9.59 25.68
C LEU A 76 -16.28 -8.84 24.82
N ARG A 77 -15.42 -8.02 25.44
CA ARG A 77 -14.36 -7.29 24.74
C ARG A 77 -13.28 -8.25 24.24
N HIS A 78 -12.90 -9.26 25.02
CA HIS A 78 -11.97 -10.31 24.62
C HIS A 78 -12.54 -11.14 23.47
N ALA A 79 -13.77 -11.63 23.58
CA ALA A 79 -14.44 -12.40 22.54
C ALA A 79 -14.57 -11.60 21.23
N LYS A 80 -14.95 -10.32 21.29
CA LYS A 80 -15.02 -9.45 20.11
C LYS A 80 -13.66 -9.21 19.47
N THR A 81 -12.60 -9.14 20.28
CA THR A 81 -11.23 -8.98 19.79
C THR A 81 -10.75 -10.26 19.11
N GLU A 82 -11.02 -11.43 19.70
CA GLU A 82 -10.71 -12.72 19.10
C GLU A 82 -11.49 -12.97 17.80
N GLN A 83 -12.78 -12.62 17.77
CA GLN A 83 -13.60 -12.66 16.55
C GLN A 83 -13.05 -11.73 15.47
N ALA A 84 -12.66 -10.50 15.82
CA ALA A 84 -12.08 -9.55 14.86
C ALA A 84 -10.71 -10.01 14.31
N VAL A 85 -9.93 -10.77 15.10
CA VAL A 85 -8.67 -11.38 14.66
C VAL A 85 -8.93 -12.61 13.78
N ALA A 86 -9.90 -13.45 14.16
CA ALA A 86 -10.31 -14.62 13.39
C ALA A 86 -10.90 -14.24 12.01
N ASP A 87 -11.72 -13.19 11.96
CA ASP A 87 -12.29 -12.65 10.71
C ASP A 87 -11.22 -12.11 9.77
N ARG A 88 -10.17 -11.45 10.30
CA ARG A 88 -9.03 -11.02 9.47
C ARG A 88 -8.23 -12.20 8.95
N ARG A 89 -8.04 -13.23 9.77
CA ARG A 89 -7.29 -14.45 9.40
C ARG A 89 -8.00 -15.25 8.30
N ASN A 90 -9.34 -15.25 8.32
CA ASN A 90 -10.16 -15.98 7.36
C ASN A 90 -10.50 -15.20 6.08
N HIS A 91 -10.02 -13.96 5.93
CA HIS A 91 -10.18 -13.24 4.67
C HIS A 91 -9.28 -13.88 3.61
N LYS A 92 -9.86 -14.69 2.72
CA LYS A 92 -9.13 -15.25 1.58
C LYS A 92 -8.54 -14.11 0.76
N LEU A 93 -7.21 -14.00 0.76
CA LEU A 93 -6.46 -13.18 -0.18
C LEU A 93 -6.69 -13.75 -1.59
N SER A 94 -7.70 -13.24 -2.29
CA SER A 94 -7.96 -13.63 -3.68
C SER A 94 -7.00 -12.86 -4.58
N LEU A 95 -6.10 -13.57 -5.26
CA LEU A 95 -5.30 -12.99 -6.32
C LEU A 95 -6.22 -12.63 -7.49
N ASP A 96 -6.13 -11.38 -7.96
CA ASP A 96 -6.83 -10.96 -9.18
C ASP A 96 -6.17 -11.62 -10.38
N LYS A 97 -6.74 -12.77 -10.77
CA LYS A 97 -6.23 -13.60 -11.86
C LYS A 97 -6.23 -12.86 -13.20
N VAL A 98 -7.14 -11.92 -13.40
CA VAL A 98 -7.25 -11.16 -14.65
C VAL A 98 -6.10 -10.18 -14.75
N THR A 99 -5.89 -9.38 -13.70
CA THR A 99 -4.77 -8.42 -13.67
C THR A 99 -3.42 -9.15 -13.74
N PHE A 100 -3.25 -10.22 -12.97
CA PHE A 100 -2.01 -11.02 -12.98
C PHE A 100 -1.75 -11.68 -14.34
N GLY A 101 -2.78 -12.26 -14.97
CA GLY A 101 -2.65 -12.89 -16.29
C GLY A 101 -2.29 -11.89 -17.38
N ILE A 102 -3.01 -10.76 -17.47
CA ILE A 102 -2.77 -9.74 -18.50
C ILE A 102 -1.38 -9.13 -18.34
N THR A 103 -1.02 -8.69 -17.12
CA THR A 103 0.29 -8.07 -16.86
C THR A 103 1.44 -9.06 -17.08
N GLY A 104 1.27 -10.32 -16.67
CA GLY A 104 2.25 -11.38 -16.87
C GLY A 104 2.49 -11.68 -18.36
N VAL A 105 1.43 -11.82 -19.15
CA VAL A 105 1.55 -12.08 -20.60
C VAL A 105 2.26 -10.93 -21.30
N ILE A 106 1.89 -9.67 -20.99
CA ILE A 106 2.54 -8.50 -21.58
C ILE A 106 4.03 -8.45 -21.20
N ALA A 107 4.37 -8.71 -19.94
CA ALA A 107 5.77 -8.72 -19.49
C ALA A 107 6.60 -9.79 -20.21
N ILE A 108 6.08 -11.02 -20.31
CA ILE A 108 6.77 -12.12 -21.00
C ILE A 108 6.93 -11.81 -22.49
N ALA A 109 5.88 -11.30 -23.15
CA ALA A 109 5.94 -10.92 -24.56
C ALA A 109 7.00 -9.84 -24.82
N PHE A 110 7.10 -8.83 -23.94
CA PHE A 110 8.10 -7.77 -24.04
C PHE A 110 9.52 -8.32 -23.88
N VAL A 111 9.74 -9.23 -22.93
CA VAL A 111 11.04 -9.89 -22.72
C VAL A 111 11.43 -10.72 -23.95
N ILE A 112 10.51 -11.52 -24.50
CA ILE A 112 10.75 -12.32 -25.71
C ILE A 112 11.12 -11.41 -26.89
N TRP A 113 10.39 -10.30 -27.07
CA TRP A 113 10.69 -9.33 -28.13
C TRP A 113 12.09 -8.74 -27.96
N GLY A 114 12.50 -8.43 -26.72
CA GLY A 114 13.85 -7.95 -26.41
C GLY A 114 14.96 -8.97 -26.72
N PHE A 115 14.71 -10.27 -26.56
CA PHE A 115 15.70 -11.30 -26.89
C PHE A 115 15.82 -11.56 -28.39
N VAL A 116 14.69 -11.66 -29.09
CA VAL A 116 14.64 -12.05 -30.51
C VAL A 116 14.92 -10.86 -31.44
N GLY A 117 14.51 -9.65 -31.05
CA GLY A 117 14.50 -8.48 -31.91
C GLY A 117 15.15 -7.25 -31.28
N ARG A 118 16.36 -7.39 -30.71
CA ARG A 118 17.10 -6.29 -30.05
C ARG A 118 17.15 -5.00 -30.87
N ASP A 119 17.49 -5.09 -32.16
CA ASP A 119 17.60 -3.91 -33.03
C ASP A 119 16.25 -3.28 -33.32
N SER A 120 15.21 -4.10 -33.53
CA SER A 120 13.83 -3.64 -33.70
C SER A 120 13.31 -2.95 -32.44
N LEU A 121 13.55 -3.53 -31.26
CA LEU A 121 13.16 -2.94 -29.98
C LEU A 121 13.89 -1.62 -29.74
N SER A 122 15.19 -1.56 -30.02
CA SER A 122 16.01 -0.35 -29.89
C SER A 122 15.50 0.78 -30.81
N ALA A 123 15.27 0.47 -32.09
CA ALA A 123 14.75 1.44 -33.06
C ALA A 123 13.34 1.92 -32.69
N THR A 124 12.45 1.01 -32.29
CA THR A 124 11.08 1.35 -31.89
C THR A 124 11.06 2.19 -30.61
N SER A 125 11.86 1.80 -29.60
CA SER A 125 11.95 2.54 -28.33
C SER A 125 12.54 3.93 -28.53
N THR A 126 13.57 4.06 -29.37
CA THR A 126 14.17 5.35 -29.70
C THR A 126 13.20 6.24 -30.47
N GLY A 127 12.48 5.68 -31.44
CA GLY A 127 11.43 6.41 -32.18
C GLY A 127 10.31 6.89 -31.26
N ALA A 128 9.83 6.02 -30.36
CA ALA A 128 8.82 6.37 -29.38
C ALA A 128 9.32 7.44 -28.39
N LEU A 129 10.56 7.32 -27.90
CA LEU A 129 11.17 8.32 -27.02
C LEU A 129 11.24 9.69 -27.71
N ASN A 130 11.77 9.74 -28.93
CA ASN A 130 11.88 10.99 -29.68
C ASN A 130 10.51 11.62 -29.92
N TRP A 131 9.50 10.82 -30.26
CA TRP A 131 8.13 11.29 -30.42
C TRP A 131 7.57 11.88 -29.11
N VAL A 132 7.74 11.19 -27.98
CA VAL A 132 7.28 11.70 -26.68
C VAL A 132 7.99 13.01 -26.32
N MET A 133 9.30 13.09 -26.55
CA MET A 133 10.10 14.28 -26.27
C MET A 133 9.69 15.47 -27.13
N GLU A 134 9.43 15.25 -28.42
CA GLU A 134 9.04 16.30 -29.37
C GLU A 134 7.63 16.86 -29.09
N TYR A 135 6.65 15.98 -28.92
CA TYR A 135 5.24 16.40 -28.79
C TYR A 135 4.80 16.67 -27.36
N THR A 136 5.37 15.95 -26.39
CA THR A 136 4.93 15.98 -24.98
C THR A 136 5.95 16.67 -24.07
N GLY A 137 7.14 17.02 -24.54
CA GLY A 137 8.19 17.63 -23.73
C GLY A 137 7.74 18.89 -22.98
N TRP A 138 7.00 19.78 -23.65
CA TRP A 138 6.46 21.00 -23.02
C TRP A 138 5.46 20.68 -21.89
N LEU A 139 4.65 19.64 -22.07
CA LEU A 139 3.66 19.19 -21.09
C LEU A 139 4.39 18.67 -19.83
N PHE A 140 5.43 17.85 -20.00
CA PHE A 140 6.25 17.37 -18.88
C PHE A 140 6.90 18.52 -18.09
N MET A 141 7.45 19.52 -18.77
CA MET A 141 8.06 20.69 -18.10
C MET A 141 7.01 21.48 -17.29
N LEU A 142 5.85 21.77 -17.88
CA LEU A 142 4.78 22.49 -17.19
C LEU A 142 4.23 21.71 -16.01
N LEU A 143 3.98 20.40 -16.16
CA LEU A 143 3.49 19.56 -15.06
C LEU A 143 4.51 19.44 -13.94
N ALA A 144 5.80 19.27 -14.25
CA ALA A 144 6.85 19.20 -13.24
C ALA A 144 6.90 20.48 -12.41
N SER A 145 6.90 21.65 -13.05
CA SER A 145 6.87 22.94 -12.35
C SER A 145 5.54 23.17 -11.60
N LEU A 146 4.41 22.76 -12.17
CA LEU A 146 3.10 22.84 -11.52
C LEU A 146 3.07 22.03 -10.22
N PHE A 147 3.64 20.81 -10.19
CA PHE A 147 3.67 20.01 -8.97
C PHE A 147 4.48 20.68 -7.86
N VAL A 148 5.60 21.31 -8.18
CA VAL A 148 6.38 22.07 -7.19
C VAL A 148 5.55 23.21 -6.61
N VAL A 149 4.94 24.03 -7.46
CA VAL A 149 4.08 25.14 -7.03
C VAL A 149 2.89 24.64 -6.22
N PHE A 150 2.26 23.55 -6.65
CA PHE A 150 1.11 22.96 -5.98
C PHE A 150 1.43 22.44 -4.57
N VAL A 151 2.56 21.74 -4.40
CA VAL A 151 2.99 21.26 -3.08
C VAL A 151 3.36 22.43 -2.16
N LEU A 152 4.05 23.45 -2.68
CA LEU A 152 4.34 24.66 -1.92
C LEU A 152 3.05 25.39 -1.51
N TRP A 153 2.07 25.48 -2.40
CA TRP A 153 0.76 26.06 -2.09
C TRP A 153 -0.01 25.24 -1.04
N LEU A 154 0.06 23.90 -1.08
CA LEU A 154 -0.53 23.06 -0.04
C LEU A 154 0.17 23.23 1.32
N ALA A 155 1.50 23.27 1.31
CA ALA A 155 2.31 23.38 2.52
C ALA A 155 2.16 24.75 3.21
N LEU A 156 2.14 25.84 2.44
CA LEU A 156 1.96 27.21 2.95
C LEU A 156 0.49 27.59 3.14
N GLY A 157 -0.43 26.87 2.50
CA GLY A 157 -1.86 27.13 2.56
C GLY A 157 -2.53 26.57 3.80
N LYS A 158 -3.83 26.82 3.91
CA LYS A 158 -4.70 26.33 5.01
C LYS A 158 -4.73 24.80 5.18
N PHE A 159 -4.35 24.06 4.13
CA PHE A 159 -4.42 22.60 4.11
C PHE A 159 -3.20 21.93 4.74
N GLY A 160 -2.07 22.63 4.90
CA GLY A 160 -0.86 22.09 5.52
C GLY A 160 -1.02 21.79 7.02
N ASN A 161 -1.96 22.47 7.70
CA ASN A 161 -2.22 22.29 9.13
C ASN A 161 -3.16 21.10 9.43
N ILE A 162 -3.63 20.38 8.42
CA ILE A 162 -4.55 19.26 8.62
C ILE A 162 -3.72 17.99 8.91
N PRO A 163 -3.80 17.40 10.11
CA PRO A 163 -3.08 16.18 10.41
C PRO A 163 -3.59 15.02 9.54
N LEU A 164 -2.65 14.27 8.97
CA LEU A 164 -2.92 13.09 8.13
C LEU A 164 -3.24 11.85 9.00
N GLY A 165 -4.33 11.93 9.75
CA GLY A 165 -4.79 10.89 10.68
C GLY A 165 -6.15 11.24 11.28
N LYS A 166 -6.51 10.56 12.38
CA LYS A 166 -7.67 10.95 13.18
C LYS A 166 -7.39 12.23 13.95
N ASP A 167 -8.44 12.96 14.31
CA ASP A 167 -8.30 14.19 15.09
C ASP A 167 -7.62 13.87 16.44
N GLY A 168 -6.47 14.51 16.70
CA GLY A 168 -5.68 14.30 17.92
C GLY A 168 -4.71 13.11 17.92
N GLU A 169 -4.58 12.40 16.79
CA GLU A 169 -3.61 11.30 16.66
C GLU A 169 -2.17 11.83 16.63
N LYS A 170 -1.30 11.24 17.46
CA LYS A 170 0.11 11.61 17.53
C LYS A 170 0.90 10.87 16.45
N PRO A 171 2.00 11.44 15.92
CA PRO A 171 2.88 10.73 15.00
C PRO A 171 3.38 9.41 15.60
N GLU A 172 3.29 8.32 14.82
CA GLU A 172 3.79 6.99 15.22
C GLU A 172 5.32 6.98 15.35
N PHE A 173 6.01 7.73 14.50
CA PHE A 173 7.47 7.83 14.48
C PHE A 173 7.94 9.20 14.95
N ARG A 174 9.09 9.23 15.65
CA ARG A 174 9.80 10.46 15.97
C ARG A 174 10.26 11.15 14.68
N THR A 175 10.27 12.47 14.66
CA THR A 175 10.61 13.28 13.47
C THR A 175 11.96 12.89 12.85
N VAL A 176 12.98 12.64 13.67
CA VAL A 176 14.32 12.23 13.18
C VAL A 176 14.27 10.85 12.51
N SER A 177 13.56 9.89 13.11
CA SER A 177 13.36 8.56 12.52
C SER A 177 12.57 8.65 11.21
N TRP A 178 11.55 9.50 11.15
CA TRP A 178 10.77 9.75 9.93
C TRP A 178 11.63 10.33 8.79
N VAL A 179 12.45 11.34 9.07
CA VAL A 179 13.38 11.90 8.08
C VAL A 179 14.38 10.83 7.62
N ALA A 180 14.94 10.04 8.54
CA ALA A 180 15.85 8.95 8.20
C ALA A 180 15.20 7.91 7.27
N MET A 181 13.93 7.55 7.51
CA MET A 181 13.18 6.65 6.62
C MET A 181 12.97 7.24 5.22
N MET A 182 12.70 8.55 5.12
CA MET A 182 12.58 9.23 3.82
C MET A 182 13.89 9.19 3.03
N PHE A 183 15.03 9.42 3.68
CA PHE A 183 16.34 9.30 3.03
C PHE A 183 16.66 7.84 2.65
N ALA A 184 16.38 6.88 3.53
CA ALA A 184 16.61 5.45 3.26
C ALA A 184 15.75 4.92 2.09
N ALA A 185 14.50 5.37 1.98
CA ALA A 185 13.60 4.96 0.91
C ALA A 185 13.87 5.69 -0.42
N GLY A 186 14.29 6.96 -0.39
CA GLY A 186 14.40 7.82 -1.58
C GLY A 186 15.78 7.86 -2.24
N MET A 187 16.87 7.78 -1.47
CA MET A 187 18.23 7.92 -1.98
C MET A 187 18.77 6.57 -2.49
N GLY A 188 18.18 6.07 -3.57
CA GLY A 188 18.49 4.75 -4.11
C GLY A 188 19.76 4.68 -4.97
N ILE A 189 19.73 3.72 -5.90
CA ILE A 189 20.76 3.47 -6.93
C ILE A 189 21.01 4.69 -7.85
N GLY A 190 19.98 5.52 -8.06
CA GLY A 190 20.07 6.68 -8.96
C GLY A 190 21.20 7.64 -8.61
N LEU A 191 21.39 7.95 -7.33
CA LEU A 191 22.49 8.83 -6.90
C LEU A 191 23.86 8.17 -6.99
N MET A 192 23.96 6.85 -6.83
CA MET A 192 25.23 6.16 -7.05
C MET A 192 25.68 6.22 -8.51
N PHE A 193 24.74 6.14 -9.47
CA PHE A 193 25.07 6.20 -10.89
C PHE A 193 25.18 7.64 -11.41
N TYR A 194 24.16 8.46 -11.17
CA TYR A 194 24.05 9.80 -11.74
C TYR A 194 24.65 10.90 -10.87
N GLY A 195 24.94 10.63 -9.58
CA GLY A 195 25.50 11.64 -8.67
C GLY A 195 26.84 12.22 -9.15
N VAL A 196 27.65 11.43 -9.87
CA VAL A 196 28.89 11.91 -10.51
C VAL A 196 28.71 12.03 -12.03
N ALA A 197 27.99 11.09 -12.65
CA ALA A 197 27.88 11.03 -14.11
C ALA A 197 27.13 12.24 -14.70
N GLU A 198 26.06 12.71 -14.06
CA GLU A 198 25.23 13.79 -14.61
C GLU A 198 25.91 15.17 -14.53
N PRO A 199 26.51 15.58 -13.39
CA PRO A 199 27.30 16.82 -13.38
C PRO A 199 28.47 16.78 -14.36
N LEU A 200 29.14 15.63 -14.50
CA LEU A 200 30.23 15.48 -15.45
C LEU A 200 29.74 15.58 -16.90
N TYR A 201 28.59 14.96 -17.20
CA TYR A 201 27.96 15.05 -18.51
C TYR A 201 27.59 16.49 -18.85
N HIS A 202 26.94 17.22 -17.94
CA HIS A 202 26.58 18.62 -18.15
C HIS A 202 27.78 19.56 -18.15
N TYR A 203 28.91 19.18 -17.57
CA TYR A 203 30.15 19.94 -17.71
C TYR A 203 30.75 19.79 -19.12
N ILE A 204 30.71 18.59 -19.70
CA ILE A 204 31.25 18.31 -21.05
C ILE A 204 30.30 18.82 -22.14
N SER A 205 29.00 18.64 -21.94
CA SER A 205 27.93 19.01 -22.86
C SER A 205 26.82 19.74 -22.08
N PRO A 206 27.03 21.03 -21.78
CA PRO A 206 26.04 21.84 -21.08
C PRO A 206 24.73 21.92 -21.85
N PRO A 207 23.60 22.18 -21.16
CA PRO A 207 22.32 22.40 -21.82
C PRO A 207 22.44 23.45 -22.94
N PRO A 208 21.77 23.24 -24.10
CA PRO A 208 21.89 24.14 -25.24
C PRO A 208 21.47 25.57 -24.86
N GLY A 209 22.22 26.56 -25.37
CA GLY A 209 21.94 27.98 -25.11
C GLY A 209 22.43 28.50 -23.75
N THR A 210 23.26 27.74 -23.02
CA THR A 210 23.85 28.18 -21.74
C THR A 210 25.29 28.66 -21.91
N VAL A 211 26.27 27.76 -21.79
CA VAL A 211 27.71 28.04 -21.83
C VAL A 211 28.45 26.98 -22.63
N GLU A 212 29.66 27.30 -23.10
CA GLU A 212 30.52 26.31 -23.73
C GLU A 212 30.99 25.26 -22.71
N GLY A 213 30.99 24.00 -23.15
CA GLY A 213 31.44 22.88 -22.33
C GLY A 213 32.92 22.97 -21.97
N ARG A 214 33.29 22.32 -20.87
CA ARG A 214 34.67 22.26 -20.36
C ARG A 214 35.27 23.61 -19.97
N THR A 215 34.43 24.57 -19.59
CA THR A 215 34.84 25.89 -19.10
C THR A 215 34.58 26.04 -17.60
N PRO A 216 35.26 26.96 -16.89
CA PRO A 216 34.94 27.23 -15.48
C PRO A 216 33.48 27.62 -15.25
N ALA A 217 32.84 28.31 -16.21
CA ALA A 217 31.43 28.68 -16.15
C ALA A 217 30.49 27.46 -16.30
N ALA A 218 30.89 26.44 -17.07
CA ALA A 218 30.14 25.19 -17.21
C ALA A 218 29.99 24.43 -15.90
N ILE A 219 30.91 24.57 -14.95
CA ILE A 219 30.82 23.91 -13.63
C ILE A 219 29.57 24.38 -12.88
N GLN A 220 29.32 25.68 -12.86
CA GLN A 220 28.15 26.24 -12.15
C GLN A 220 26.85 25.80 -12.81
N THR A 221 26.78 25.85 -14.14
CA THR A 221 25.61 25.41 -14.90
C THR A 221 25.35 23.91 -14.69
N ALA A 222 26.38 23.08 -14.78
CA ALA A 222 26.26 21.63 -14.59
C ALA A 222 25.75 21.26 -13.20
N MET A 223 26.28 21.89 -12.15
CA MET A 223 25.81 21.67 -10.79
C MET A 223 24.38 22.18 -10.59
N ALA A 224 24.04 23.36 -11.12
CA ALA A 224 22.69 23.90 -11.03
C ALA A 224 21.65 23.00 -11.72
N THR A 225 21.96 22.49 -12.92
CA THR A 225 21.10 21.55 -13.65
C THR A 225 20.92 20.24 -12.90
N SER A 226 22.01 19.67 -12.38
CA SER A 226 21.94 18.41 -11.61
C SER A 226 21.11 18.59 -10.33
N ILE A 227 21.32 19.68 -9.60
CA ILE A 227 20.51 20.00 -8.41
C ILE A 227 19.04 20.18 -8.80
N PHE A 228 18.74 20.84 -9.91
CA PHE A 228 17.38 21.01 -10.39
C PHE A 228 16.66 19.67 -10.63
N HIS A 229 17.36 18.67 -11.17
CA HIS A 229 16.80 17.34 -11.43
C HIS A 229 16.64 16.48 -10.17
N TRP A 230 17.52 16.60 -9.18
CA TRP A 230 17.53 15.71 -7.99
C TRP A 230 16.90 16.31 -6.72
N THR A 231 16.39 17.55 -6.78
CA THR A 231 15.78 18.22 -5.63
C THR A 231 14.27 18.43 -5.83
N LEU A 232 13.80 19.68 -5.87
CA LEU A 232 12.39 19.99 -5.62
C LEU A 232 11.42 19.31 -6.59
N HIS A 233 11.78 19.14 -7.87
CA HIS A 233 10.89 18.56 -8.88
C HIS A 233 10.47 17.11 -8.57
N PRO A 234 11.39 16.13 -8.46
CA PRO A 234 10.99 14.75 -8.14
C PRO A 234 10.36 14.64 -6.75
N TRP A 235 10.89 15.35 -5.74
CA TRP A 235 10.35 15.30 -4.38
C TRP A 235 8.92 15.86 -4.31
N ALA A 236 8.59 16.89 -5.09
CA ALA A 236 7.23 17.41 -5.19
C ALA A 236 6.27 16.38 -5.79
N MET A 237 6.69 15.65 -6.84
CA MET A 237 5.87 14.58 -7.42
C MET A 237 5.57 13.48 -6.39
N TYR A 238 6.58 13.06 -5.62
CA TYR A 238 6.39 12.10 -4.53
C TYR A 238 5.47 12.63 -3.44
N ALA A 239 5.61 13.90 -3.06
CA ALA A 239 4.76 14.52 -2.05
C ALA A 239 3.29 14.55 -2.50
N VAL A 240 2.98 14.87 -3.76
CA VAL A 240 1.59 14.86 -4.27
C VAL A 240 0.97 13.46 -4.15
N VAL A 241 1.66 12.43 -4.64
CA VAL A 241 1.17 11.05 -4.56
C VAL A 241 1.06 10.59 -3.10
N GLY A 242 2.07 10.89 -2.29
CA GLY A 242 2.11 10.56 -0.87
C GLY A 242 0.96 11.20 -0.08
N ILE A 243 0.66 12.48 -0.32
CA ILE A 243 -0.47 13.18 0.30
C ILE A 243 -1.79 12.58 -0.18
N ALA A 244 -1.94 12.31 -1.48
CA ALA A 244 -3.16 11.71 -2.02
C ALA A 244 -3.44 10.32 -1.40
N MET A 245 -2.42 9.48 -1.28
CA MET A 245 -2.52 8.18 -0.63
C MET A 245 -2.79 8.32 0.86
N ALA A 246 -1.98 9.10 1.59
CA ALA A 246 -2.10 9.25 3.03
C ALA A 246 -3.46 9.84 3.43
N TYR A 247 -3.95 10.84 2.71
CA TYR A 247 -5.29 11.38 2.93
C TYR A 247 -6.39 10.34 2.63
N GLY A 248 -6.26 9.60 1.53
CA GLY A 248 -7.22 8.56 1.16
C GLY A 248 -7.31 7.43 2.19
N THR A 249 -6.19 7.00 2.76
CA THR A 249 -6.10 5.80 3.59
C THR A 249 -6.26 6.11 5.07
N TYR A 250 -5.58 7.14 5.58
CA TYR A 250 -5.62 7.50 7.00
C TYR A 250 -6.80 8.39 7.35
N ARG A 251 -7.16 9.37 6.51
CA ARG A 251 -8.29 10.28 6.81
C ARG A 251 -9.63 9.72 6.34
N LEU A 252 -9.67 9.18 5.12
CA LEU A 252 -10.92 8.72 4.51
C LEU A 252 -11.18 7.21 4.70
N GLY A 253 -10.23 6.47 5.27
CA GLY A 253 -10.37 5.05 5.60
C GLY A 253 -10.51 4.14 4.37
N ARG A 254 -10.09 4.60 3.18
CA ARG A 254 -10.16 3.79 1.96
C ARG A 254 -9.07 2.72 1.99
N ARG A 255 -9.43 1.48 1.67
CA ARG A 255 -8.45 0.41 1.48
C ARG A 255 -7.60 0.73 0.25
N HIS A 256 -6.30 0.43 0.31
CA HIS A 256 -5.31 0.70 -0.75
C HIS A 256 -5.65 0.04 -2.11
N GLN A 257 -6.65 -0.84 -2.16
CA GLN A 257 -7.11 -1.48 -3.38
C GLN A 257 -8.65 -1.50 -3.43
N PRO A 258 -9.28 -0.90 -4.45
CA PRO A 258 -10.69 -1.09 -4.71
C PRO A 258 -10.88 -2.51 -5.22
N GLY A 259 -11.43 -3.41 -4.39
CA GLY A 259 -11.86 -4.72 -4.86
C GLY A 259 -13.04 -4.62 -5.84
N PRO A 260 -13.27 -5.63 -6.69
CA PRO A 260 -14.27 -5.59 -7.78
C PRO A 260 -15.74 -5.47 -7.31
N HIS A 261 -16.02 -5.48 -6.01
CA HIS A 261 -17.37 -5.46 -5.45
C HIS A 261 -17.71 -4.23 -4.61
N HIS A 262 -17.09 -3.07 -4.89
CA HIS A 262 -17.53 -1.84 -4.24
C HIS A 262 -18.56 -1.09 -5.10
N PRO A 263 -19.84 -0.97 -4.70
CA PRO A 263 -20.77 -0.11 -5.39
C PRO A 263 -20.33 1.36 -5.28
N PRO A 264 -20.67 2.21 -6.28
CA PRO A 264 -20.18 3.56 -6.39
C PRO A 264 -20.51 4.40 -5.13
N VAL A 265 -19.55 5.27 -4.79
CA VAL A 265 -19.46 6.14 -3.59
C VAL A 265 -20.53 7.24 -3.56
N ARG A 266 -21.72 7.02 -4.12
CA ARG A 266 -22.78 8.04 -4.17
C ARG A 266 -23.69 8.02 -2.94
N HIS A 267 -23.78 6.91 -2.20
CA HIS A 267 -24.80 6.74 -1.15
C HIS A 267 -24.33 6.95 0.29
N ARG A 268 -23.02 7.10 0.57
CA ARG A 268 -22.53 7.26 1.96
C ARG A 268 -22.50 8.69 2.49
N CYS A 269 -22.59 9.71 1.63
CA CYS A 269 -22.64 11.10 2.07
C CYS A 269 -23.97 11.49 2.74
N ALA A 270 -25.06 10.75 2.51
CA ALA A 270 -26.38 11.09 3.06
C ALA A 270 -26.55 10.71 4.55
N ALA A 271 -25.78 9.76 5.07
CA ALA A 271 -25.96 9.28 6.46
C ALA A 271 -25.23 10.13 7.52
N GLY A 272 -24.32 11.02 7.10
CA GLY A 272 -23.57 11.91 8.00
C GLY A 272 -24.23 13.27 8.27
N ALA A 273 -25.24 13.66 7.49
CA ALA A 273 -25.84 14.98 7.54
C ALA A 273 -27.03 15.11 8.52
N GLN A 274 -27.35 14.06 9.28
CA GLN A 274 -28.49 14.05 10.20
C GLN A 274 -28.10 13.95 11.69
N ARG A 275 -26.80 14.13 11.98
CA ARG A 275 -26.29 14.35 13.34
C ARG A 275 -25.25 15.46 13.34
N ARG A 276 -25.70 16.70 13.16
CA ARG A 276 -25.15 17.93 13.74
C ARG A 276 -26.04 19.11 13.36
#